data_AF-A0A7J9HVC5-F1
#
_entry.id   AF-A0A7J9HVC5-F1
#
_cell.length_a   1.000
_cell.length_b   1.000
_cell.length_c   1.000
_cell.angle_alpha   90.00
_cell.angle_beta   90.00
_cell.angle_gamma   90.00
#
_symmetry.space_group_name_H-M   'P 1'
#
loop_
_entity.id
_entity.type
_entity.pdbx_description
1 polymer ?
#
loop_
_entity_poly.entity_id
_entity_poly.type
_entity_poly.pdbx_seq_one_letter_code
_entity_poly.pdbx_strand_id
1 'polypeptide(L)'
;MAAKISNWTDVVLAYEPVWAIGTGKVATPAQAQEVHFELRKWLQANVSPEVAASTRIIYGGSVTAANCKELAAQPDVDGFLVGGASLKPEFIDIIKSAEVKKNA
;
A
#
# COMPACT_ATOMS: atom_id res chain seq x y z
N MET A 1 -15.89 -12.00 -8.03
CA MET A 1 -15.47 -12.13 -6.62
C MET A 1 -15.79 -10.86 -5.84
N ALA A 2 -15.38 -9.67 -6.32
CA ALA A 2 -15.78 -8.38 -5.74
C ALA A 2 -17.31 -8.17 -5.63
N ALA A 3 -18.08 -8.57 -6.64
CA ALA A 3 -19.55 -8.51 -6.62
C ALA A 3 -20.22 -9.38 -5.52
N LYS A 4 -19.46 -10.26 -4.85
CA LYS A 4 -19.97 -11.05 -3.71
C LYS A 4 -19.74 -10.35 -2.36
N ILE A 5 -18.94 -9.30 -2.33
CA ILE A 5 -18.66 -8.48 -1.14
C ILE A 5 -19.66 -7.33 -1.16
N SER A 6 -20.58 -7.32 -0.21
CA SER A 6 -21.62 -6.29 -0.09
C SER A 6 -21.16 -5.05 0.69
N ASN A 7 -20.05 -5.14 1.44
CA ASN A 7 -19.52 -4.04 2.24
C ASN A 7 -17.98 -4.07 2.27
N TRP A 8 -17.36 -2.92 2.03
CA TRP A 8 -15.90 -2.72 1.98
C TRP A 8 -15.35 -1.94 3.18
N THR A 9 -16.19 -1.49 4.13
CA THR A 9 -15.75 -0.65 5.26
C THR A 9 -14.62 -1.25 6.09
N ASP A 10 -14.64 -2.57 6.25
CA ASP A 10 -13.67 -3.31 7.07
C ASP A 10 -12.61 -4.03 6.23
N VAL A 11 -12.48 -3.67 4.95
CA VAL A 11 -11.52 -4.27 4.01
C VAL A 11 -10.32 -3.35 3.80
N VAL A 12 -9.14 -3.96 3.75
CA VAL A 12 -7.89 -3.33 3.31
C VAL A 12 -7.29 -4.20 2.21
N LEU A 13 -6.86 -3.59 1.11
CA LEU A 13 -6.16 -4.30 0.04
C LEU A 13 -4.65 -4.17 0.25
N ALA A 14 -3.95 -5.30 0.30
CA ALA A 14 -2.48 -5.32 0.31
C ALA A 14 -1.97 -5.75 -1.08
N TYR A 15 -1.19 -4.89 -1.73
CA TYR A 15 -0.47 -5.25 -2.95
C TYR A 15 0.91 -5.82 -2.60
N GLU A 16 1.14 -7.08 -2.93
CA GLU A 16 2.44 -7.74 -2.75
C GLU A 16 3.16 -7.89 -4.11
N PRO A 17 4.25 -7.14 -4.37
CA PRO A 17 5.07 -7.31 -5.56
C PRO A 17 5.93 -8.57 -5.43
N VAL A 18 5.34 -9.77 -5.53
CA VAL A 18 6.04 -11.06 -5.36
C VAL A 18 7.29 -11.18 -6.25
N TRP A 19 7.27 -10.56 -7.42
CA TRP A 19 8.41 -10.48 -8.33
C TRP A 19 9.65 -9.78 -7.74
N ALA A 20 9.48 -8.97 -6.70
CA ALA A 20 10.51 -8.23 -5.97
C ALA A 20 10.76 -8.76 -4.53
N ILE A 21 10.16 -9.90 -4.14
CA ILE A 21 10.34 -10.49 -2.82
C ILE A 21 11.28 -11.69 -2.93
N GLY A 22 12.44 -11.63 -2.28
CA GLY A 22 13.42 -12.73 -2.27
C GLY A 22 14.15 -12.96 -3.59
N THR A 23 13.99 -12.07 -4.59
CA THR A 23 14.58 -12.20 -5.93
C THR A 23 15.84 -11.35 -6.14
N GLY A 24 16.24 -10.55 -5.14
CA GLY A 24 17.32 -9.57 -5.27
C GLY A 24 16.94 -8.31 -6.07
N LYS A 25 15.71 -8.26 -6.62
CA LYS A 25 15.14 -7.05 -7.23
C LYS A 25 14.37 -6.25 -6.20
N VAL A 26 14.40 -4.93 -6.30
CA VAL A 26 13.68 -4.01 -5.41
C VAL A 26 12.66 -3.24 -6.25
N ALA A 27 11.39 -3.30 -5.86
CA ALA A 27 10.37 -2.47 -6.47
C ALA A 27 10.57 -1.01 -6.02
N THR A 28 10.59 -0.08 -6.98
CA THR A 28 10.73 1.34 -6.70
C THR A 28 9.41 1.94 -6.21
N PRO A 29 9.42 3.10 -5.53
CA PRO A 29 8.18 3.79 -5.15
C PRO A 29 7.26 4.10 -6.34
N ALA A 30 7.83 4.43 -7.49
CA ALA A 30 7.08 4.67 -8.72
C ALA A 30 6.37 3.40 -9.23
N GLN A 31 7.02 2.24 -9.16
CA GLN A 31 6.40 0.96 -9.52
C GLN A 31 5.29 0.56 -8.55
N ALA A 32 5.46 0.83 -7.25
CA ALA A 32 4.40 0.62 -6.26
C ALA A 32 3.19 1.53 -6.56
N GLN A 33 3.45 2.82 -6.82
CA GLN A 33 2.41 3.79 -7.17
C GLN A 33 1.64 3.41 -8.44
N GLU A 34 2.33 2.98 -9.49
CA GLU A 34 1.72 2.55 -10.75
C GLU A 34 0.66 1.46 -10.51
N VAL A 35 1.02 0.42 -9.75
CA VAL A 35 0.09 -0.68 -9.48
C VAL A 35 -1.06 -0.24 -8.57
N HIS A 36 -0.79 0.55 -7.53
CA HIS A 36 -1.82 1.06 -6.64
C HIS A 36 -2.85 1.94 -7.36
N PHE A 37 -2.38 2.80 -8.27
CA PHE A 37 -3.24 3.64 -9.10
C PHE A 37 -4.15 2.81 -10.00
N GLU A 38 -3.60 1.79 -10.68
CA GLU A 38 -4.40 0.90 -11.52
C GLU A 38 -5.36 0.01 -10.70
N LEU A 39 -4.99 -0.41 -9.49
CA LEU A 39 -5.91 -1.09 -8.56
C LEU A 39 -7.06 -0.17 -8.14
N ARG A 40 -6.79 1.10 -7.84
CA ARG A 40 -7.84 2.07 -7.48
C ARG A 40 -8.79 2.33 -8.64
N LYS A 41 -8.28 2.48 -9.87
CA LYS A 41 -9.11 2.54 -11.09
C LYS A 41 -9.97 1.30 -11.26
N TRP A 42 -9.40 0.12 -11.00
CA TRP A 42 -10.14 -1.12 -11.09
C TRP A 42 -11.31 -1.16 -10.09
N LEU A 43 -11.07 -0.75 -8.83
CA LEU A 43 -12.13 -0.62 -7.82
C LEU A 43 -13.22 0.35 -8.26
N GLN A 44 -12.84 1.49 -8.84
CA GLN A 44 -13.78 2.50 -9.31
C GLN A 44 -14.70 1.94 -10.40
N ALA A 45 -14.13 1.20 -11.35
CA ALA A 45 -14.87 0.64 -12.48
C ALA A 45 -15.71 -0.61 -12.13
N ASN A 46 -15.27 -1.41 -11.15
CA ASN A 46 -15.85 -2.73 -10.87
C ASN A 46 -16.60 -2.84 -9.55
N VAL A 47 -16.50 -1.83 -8.68
CA VAL A 47 -17.23 -1.77 -7.40
C VAL A 47 -18.04 -0.48 -7.32
N SER A 48 -17.38 0.64 -7.01
CA SER A 48 -17.97 1.98 -7.10
C SER A 48 -16.89 3.06 -6.88
N PRO A 49 -17.13 4.32 -7.29
CA PRO A 49 -16.25 5.44 -6.97
C PRO A 49 -16.05 5.64 -5.46
N GLU A 50 -17.09 5.45 -4.65
CA GLU A 50 -17.04 5.63 -3.20
C GLU A 50 -16.16 4.55 -2.54
N VAL A 51 -16.26 3.30 -2.99
CA VAL A 51 -15.39 2.21 -2.51
C VAL A 51 -13.94 2.46 -2.92
N ALA A 52 -13.70 2.90 -4.16
CA ALA A 52 -12.35 3.20 -4.64
C ALA A 52 -11.68 4.34 -3.86
N ALA A 53 -12.44 5.37 -3.48
CA ALA A 53 -11.93 6.49 -2.71
C ALA A 53 -11.68 6.17 -1.23
N SER A 54 -12.48 5.28 -0.64
CA SER A 54 -12.43 4.98 0.81
C SER A 54 -11.59 3.74 1.16
N THR A 55 -11.40 2.81 0.22
CA THR A 55 -10.60 1.60 0.46
C THR A 55 -9.12 1.95 0.54
N ARG A 56 -8.49 1.55 1.64
CA ARG A 56 -7.04 1.64 1.81
C ARG A 56 -6.35 0.58 0.96
N ILE A 57 -5.40 1.01 0.15
CA ILE A 57 -4.51 0.15 -0.63
C ILE A 57 -3.10 0.28 -0.05
N ILE A 58 -2.66 -0.75 0.68
CA ILE A 58 -1.36 -0.78 1.38
C ILE A 58 -0.33 -1.58 0.60
N TYR A 59 0.92 -1.15 0.69
CA TYR A 59 2.04 -1.79 0.02
C TYR A 59 2.64 -2.90 0.89
N GLY A 60 2.69 -4.13 0.36
CA GLY A 60 3.20 -5.32 1.04
C GLY A 60 4.57 -5.79 0.54
N GLY A 61 5.30 -4.96 -0.19
CA GLY A 61 6.68 -5.27 -0.57
C GLY A 61 7.69 -4.99 0.55
N SER A 62 8.97 -4.92 0.21
CA SER A 62 10.04 -4.63 1.18
C SER A 62 9.94 -3.18 1.68
N VAL A 63 9.51 -3.02 2.94
CA VAL A 63 9.43 -1.73 3.65
C VAL A 63 10.45 -1.72 4.79
N THR A 64 11.21 -0.65 4.87
CA THR A 64 12.25 -0.40 5.87
C THR A 64 12.16 1.05 6.36
N ALA A 65 12.84 1.39 7.46
CA ALA A 65 12.94 2.79 7.90
C ALA A 65 13.52 3.72 6.82
N ALA A 66 14.39 3.21 5.94
CA ALA A 66 15.04 3.99 4.89
C ALA A 66 14.09 4.38 3.73
N ASN A 67 13.11 3.55 3.38
CA ASN A 67 12.25 3.78 2.21
C ASN A 67 10.79 4.12 2.54
N CYS A 68 10.35 3.95 3.80
CA CYS A 68 8.95 4.13 4.19
C CYS A 68 8.41 5.53 3.88
N LYS A 69 9.21 6.59 4.00
CA LYS A 69 8.77 7.96 3.70
C LYS A 69 8.52 8.21 2.22
N GLU A 70 9.39 7.70 1.34
CA GLU A 70 9.25 7.84 -0.11
C GLU A 70 8.06 7.04 -0.64
N LEU A 71 7.82 5.86 -0.06
CA LEU A 71 6.62 5.05 -0.35
C LEU A 71 5.35 5.72 0.19
N ALA A 72 5.38 6.27 1.41
CA ALA A 72 4.25 6.98 2.00
C ALA A 72 3.88 8.26 1.23
N ALA A 73 4.84 8.89 0.55
CA ALA A 73 4.60 10.05 -0.28
C ALA A 73 3.84 9.74 -1.58
N GLN A 74 3.71 8.46 -1.96
CA GLN A 74 2.99 8.08 -3.17
C GLN A 74 1.48 8.29 -3.00
N PRO A 75 0.79 8.95 -3.97
CA PRO A 75 -0.61 9.33 -3.83
C PRO A 75 -1.56 8.18 -3.48
N ASP A 76 -1.37 6.99 -4.07
CA ASP A 76 -2.27 5.85 -3.92
C ASP A 76 -1.76 4.77 -2.95
N VAL A 77 -0.61 4.99 -2.31
CA VAL A 77 -0.08 4.12 -1.25
C VAL A 77 -0.58 4.59 0.11
N ASP A 78 -1.49 3.84 0.72
CA ASP A 78 -2.21 4.26 1.94
C ASP A 78 -1.61 3.70 3.24
N GLY A 79 -0.50 2.96 3.15
CA GLY A 79 0.16 2.34 4.28
C GLY A 79 0.95 1.11 3.87
N PHE A 80 1.29 0.27 4.85
CA PHE A 80 2.19 -0.86 4.65
C PHE A 80 1.70 -2.14 5.33
N LEU A 81 1.93 -3.28 4.66
CA LEU A 81 1.94 -4.60 5.28
C LEU A 81 3.40 -5.02 5.47
N VAL A 82 3.94 -4.77 6.66
CA VAL A 82 5.39 -4.89 6.89
C VAL A 82 5.77 -6.32 7.28
N GLY A 83 6.72 -6.90 6.55
CA GLY A 83 7.32 -8.21 6.85
C GLY A 83 8.35 -8.15 7.98
N GLY A 84 9.59 -8.60 7.72
CA GLY A 84 10.61 -8.79 8.77
C GLY A 84 10.99 -7.54 9.59
N ALA A 85 10.81 -6.34 9.04
CA ALA A 85 11.03 -5.09 9.80
C ALA A 85 10.01 -4.90 10.94
N SER A 86 8.85 -5.56 10.90
CA SER A 86 7.84 -5.52 11.97
C SER A 86 8.31 -6.14 13.29
N LEU A 87 9.33 -7.01 13.24
CA LEU A 87 9.88 -7.71 14.40
C LEU A 87 11.02 -6.92 15.08
N LYS A 88 11.24 -5.67 14.69
CA LYS A 88 12.37 -4.85 15.11
C LYS A 88 11.92 -3.46 15.56
N PRO A 89 12.74 -2.73 16.33
CA PRO A 89 12.42 -1.36 16.75
C PRO A 89 12.16 -0.39 15.57
N GLU A 90 12.78 -0.63 14.42
CA GLU A 90 12.56 0.18 13.19
C GLU A 90 11.09 0.22 12.74
N PHE A 91 10.25 -0.73 13.16
CA PHE A 91 8.82 -0.70 12.88
C PHE A 91 8.14 0.59 13.38
N ILE A 92 8.63 1.17 14.48
CA ILE A 92 8.13 2.45 14.98
C ILE A 92 8.40 3.59 14.00
N ASP A 93 9.54 3.58 13.31
CA ASP A 93 9.87 4.60 12.32
C ASP A 93 9.00 4.46 11.07
N ILE A 94 8.67 3.23 10.69
CA ILE A 94 7.72 2.95 9.61
C ILE A 94 6.31 3.44 9.97
N ILE A 95 5.85 3.26 11.21
CA ILE A 95 4.56 3.82 11.66
C ILE A 95 4.56 5.35 11.60
N LYS A 96 5.64 6.00 12.04
CA LYS A 96 5.78 7.47 12.03
C LYS A 96 5.78 8.05 10.61
N SER A 97 6.11 7.28 9.58
CA SER A 97 6.05 7.79 8.21
C SER A 97 4.63 8.14 7.74
N ALA A 98 3.58 7.74 8.49
CA ALA A 98 2.21 8.22 8.26
C ALA A 98 2.07 9.75 8.37
N GLU A 99 2.99 10.43 9.07
CA GLU A 99 3.02 11.89 9.12
C GLU A 99 3.28 12.55 7.76
N VAL A 100 3.90 11.82 6.82
CA VAL A 100 4.10 12.29 5.44
C VAL A 100 2.76 12.56 4.75
N LYS A 101 1.78 11.65 4.91
CA LYS A 101 0.44 11.78 4.33
C LYS A 101 -0.41 12.85 5.02
N LYS A 102 -0.20 13.09 6.31
CA LYS A 102 -0.94 14.15 7.04
C LYS A 102 -0.58 15.57 6.56
N ASN A 103 0.63 15.72 6.01
CA ASN A 103 1.19 17.00 5.61
C ASN A 103 1.19 17.21 4.08
N ALA A 104 0.63 16.27 3.32
CA ALA A 104 0.49 16.31 1.87
C ALA A 104 -0.93 16.76 1.49
#